data_AF-A0A437SVP9-F1
#
_entry.id   AF-A0A437SVP9-F1
#
_cell.length_a   1.000
_cell.length_b   1.000
_cell.length_c   1.000
_cell.angle_alpha   90.00
_cell.angle_beta   90.00
_cell.angle_gamma   90.00
#
_symmetry.space_group_name_H-M   'P 1'
#
loop_
_entity.id
_entity.type
_entity.pdbx_description
1 polymer ?
#
loop_
_entity_poly.entity_id
_entity_poly.type
_entity_poly.pdbx_seq_one_letter_code
_entity_poly.pdbx_strand_id
1 'polypeptide(L)'
;MKKMSDMTEADFQKLLALVLNDLAIRRTLLENRESEVNEELRSLEKDRELEELDNQVQAVQADYDHYKEFVDPKFALDLDKYYRGIK
;
A
#
# COMPACT_ATOMS: atom_id res chain seq x y z
N MET A 1 22.96 14.88 10.25
CA MET A 1 22.11 13.82 9.68
C MET A 1 21.66 12.92 10.82
N LYS A 2 20.36 12.68 10.98
CA LYS A 2 19.86 11.68 11.94
C LYS A 2 20.40 10.31 11.53
N LYS A 3 20.95 9.56 12.48
CA LYS A 3 21.42 8.19 12.26
C LYS A 3 20.24 7.23 12.41
N MET A 4 20.36 6.02 11.84
CA MET A 4 19.36 4.96 11.96
C MET A 4 19.01 4.62 13.43
N SER A 5 19.96 4.86 14.35
CA SER A 5 19.82 4.77 15.80
C SER A 5 18.91 5.82 16.45
N ASP A 6 18.47 6.84 15.69
CA ASP A 6 17.65 7.94 16.21
C ASP A 6 16.15 7.76 15.90
N MET A 7 15.76 6.64 15.28
CA MET A 7 14.35 6.31 15.03
C MET A 7 13.71 5.85 16.34
N THR A 8 12.79 6.66 16.84
CA THR A 8 11.97 6.23 17.98
C THR A 8 10.95 5.19 17.51
N GLU A 9 10.44 4.36 18.42
CA GLU A 9 9.31 3.47 18.12
C GLU A 9 8.14 4.24 17.50
N ALA A 10 7.86 5.46 17.98
CA ALA A 10 6.82 6.32 17.43
C ALA A 10 7.11 6.75 15.98
N ASP A 11 8.37 6.95 15.59
CA ASP A 11 8.72 7.26 14.21
C ASP A 11 8.63 6.02 13.30
N PHE A 12 8.97 4.84 13.83
CA PHE A 12 8.77 3.57 13.13
C PHE A 12 7.29 3.30 12.87
N GLN A 13 6.42 3.47 13.88
CA GLN A 13 4.97 3.32 13.73
C GLN A 13 4.36 4.32 12.73
N LYS A 14 4.90 5.55 12.64
CA LYS A 14 4.51 6.50 11.57
C LYS A 14 4.87 5.97 10.19
N LEU A 15 6.09 5.45 10.02
CA LEU A 15 6.53 4.89 8.75
C LEU A 15 5.66 3.70 8.33
N LEU A 16 5.34 2.80 9.27
CA LEU A 16 4.40 1.69 9.01
C LEU A 16 3.05 2.21 8.53
N ALA A 17 2.47 3.20 9.21
CA ALA A 17 1.18 3.76 8.81
C ALA A 17 1.21 4.39 7.41
N LEU A 18 2.31 5.05 7.04
CA LEU A 18 2.50 5.61 5.70
C LEU A 18 2.64 4.52 4.64
N VAL A 19 3.45 3.49 4.91
CA VAL A 19 3.66 2.35 3.99
C VAL A 19 2.36 1.59 3.77
N LEU A 20 1.61 1.30 4.84
CA LEU A 20 0.32 0.62 4.74
C LEU A 20 -0.70 1.44 3.95
N ASN A 21 -0.69 2.77 4.08
CA ASN A 21 -1.54 3.64 3.29
C ASN A 21 -1.15 3.65 1.81
N ASP A 22 0.14 3.72 1.50
CA ASP A 22 0.66 3.63 0.12
C ASP A 22 0.32 2.28 -0.53
N LEU A 23 0.54 1.16 0.17
CA LEU A 23 0.18 -0.18 -0.32
C LEU A 23 -1.32 -0.31 -0.58
N ALA A 24 -2.17 0.24 0.31
CA ALA A 24 -3.61 0.26 0.09
C ALA A 24 -3.99 1.05 -1.16
N ILE A 25 -3.38 2.22 -1.39
CA ILE A 25 -3.61 3.03 -2.60
C ILE A 25 -3.16 2.28 -3.85
N ARG A 26 -1.96 1.68 -3.84
CA ARG A 26 -1.45 0.89 -4.97
C ARG A 26 -2.37 -0.26 -5.32
N ARG A 27 -2.86 -0.98 -4.31
CA ARG A 27 -3.84 -2.05 -4.52
C ARG A 27 -5.09 -1.53 -5.20
N THR A 28 -5.67 -0.43 -4.73
CA THR A 28 -6.85 0.18 -5.36
C THR A 28 -6.58 0.58 -6.82
N LEU A 29 -5.40 1.11 -7.14
CA LEU A 29 -5.05 1.46 -8.52
C LEU A 29 -4.93 0.22 -9.42
N LEU A 30 -4.36 -0.87 -8.91
CA LEU A 30 -4.27 -2.15 -9.63
C LEU A 30 -5.65 -2.77 -9.86
N GLU A 31 -6.51 -2.80 -8.85
CA GLU A 31 -7.89 -3.30 -8.94
C GLU A 31 -8.72 -2.47 -9.95
N ASN A 32 -8.54 -1.15 -9.98
CA ASN A 32 -9.17 -0.30 -10.98
C ASN A 32 -8.70 -0.67 -12.40
N ARG A 33 -7.38 -0.87 -12.59
CA ARG A 33 -6.83 -1.28 -13.88
C ARG A 33 -7.35 -2.65 -14.31
N GLU A 34 -7.44 -3.60 -13.38
CA GLU A 34 -8.04 -4.91 -13.65
C GLU A 34 -9.50 -4.78 -14.10
N SER A 35 -10.28 -3.90 -13.47
CA SER A 35 -11.65 -3.60 -13.89
C SER A 35 -11.71 -3.02 -15.31
N GLU A 36 -10.84 -2.07 -15.64
CA GLU A 36 -10.76 -1.49 -17.00
C GLU A 36 -10.45 -2.56 -18.06
N VAL A 37 -9.41 -3.38 -17.82
CA VAL A 37 -9.01 -4.46 -18.73
C VAL A 37 -10.12 -5.51 -18.88
N ASN A 38 -10.88 -5.77 -17.81
CA ASN A 38 -12.04 -6.66 -17.86
C ASN A 38 -13.17 -6.16 -18.78
N GLU A 39 -13.31 -4.84 -18.98
CA GLU A 39 -14.29 -4.25 -19.91
C GLU A 39 -13.87 -4.34 -21.38
N GLU A 40 -12.58 -4.57 -21.67
CA GLU A 40 -12.08 -4.71 -23.04
C GLU A 40 -12.55 -6.02 -23.71
N LEU A 41 -12.70 -6.01 -25.03
CA LEU A 41 -13.03 -7.20 -25.83
C LEU A 41 -12.00 -8.32 -25.57
N ARG A 42 -12.46 -9.56 -25.40
CA ARG A 42 -11.58 -10.71 -25.09
C ARG A 42 -10.46 -10.86 -26.14
N SER A 43 -9.22 -10.90 -25.66
CA SER A 43 -8.00 -11.13 -26.45
C SER A 43 -6.97 -11.89 -25.61
N LEU A 44 -5.98 -12.52 -26.27
CA LEU A 44 -4.85 -13.17 -25.57
C LEU A 44 -3.99 -12.16 -24.80
N GLU A 45 -3.91 -10.92 -25.29
CA GLU A 45 -3.19 -9.83 -24.63
C GLU A 45 -3.88 -9.44 -23.32
N LYS A 46 -5.21 -9.39 -23.32
CA LYS A 46 -6.03 -9.18 -22.12
C LYS A 46 -5.79 -10.25 -21.07
N ASP A 47 -5.82 -11.52 -21.46
CA ASP A 47 -5.65 -12.64 -20.50
C ASP A 47 -4.27 -12.57 -19.81
N ARG A 48 -3.24 -12.20 -20.56
CA ARG A 48 -1.89 -11.99 -20.02
C ARG A 48 -1.82 -10.78 -19.09
N GLU A 49 -2.41 -9.65 -19.47
CA GLU A 49 -2.42 -8.46 -18.62
C GLU A 49 -3.16 -8.72 -17.30
N LEU A 50 -4.29 -9.44 -17.33
CA LEU A 50 -5.02 -9.83 -16.12
C LEU A 50 -4.18 -10.71 -15.20
N GLU A 51 -3.41 -11.66 -15.74
CA GLU A 51 -2.50 -12.50 -14.95
C GLU A 51 -1.36 -11.67 -14.33
N GLU A 52 -0.79 -10.72 -15.08
CA GLU A 52 0.23 -9.80 -14.57
C GLU A 52 -0.31 -8.87 -13.47
N LEU A 53 -1.56 -8.43 -13.58
CA LEU A 53 -2.24 -7.61 -12.57
C LEU A 53 -2.55 -8.41 -11.30
N ASP A 54 -3.07 -9.63 -11.40
CA ASP A 54 -3.34 -10.50 -10.25
C ASP A 54 -2.06 -10.77 -9.44
N ASN A 55 -0.96 -11.10 -10.13
CA ASN A 55 0.34 -11.29 -9.49
C ASN A 55 0.80 -10.04 -8.71
N GLN A 56 0.58 -8.85 -9.27
CA GLN A 56 0.93 -7.59 -8.59
C GLN A 56 0.03 -7.32 -7.38
N VAL A 57 -1.28 -7.57 -7.49
CA VAL A 57 -2.22 -7.43 -6.37
C VAL A 57 -1.83 -8.36 -5.23
N GLN A 58 -1.49 -9.62 -5.53
CA GLN A 58 -1.06 -10.59 -4.53
C GLN A 58 0.24 -10.17 -3.84
N ALA A 59 1.22 -9.65 -4.58
CA ALA A 59 2.47 -9.15 -4.02
C ALA A 59 2.23 -7.97 -3.06
N VAL A 60 1.43 -6.98 -3.48
CA VAL A 60 1.06 -5.83 -2.64
C VAL A 60 0.32 -6.26 -1.39
N GLN A 61 -0.59 -7.23 -1.51
CA GLN A 61 -1.34 -7.77 -0.39
C GLN A 61 -0.42 -8.50 0.61
N ALA A 62 0.52 -9.30 0.12
CA ALA A 62 1.49 -10.00 0.97
C ALA A 62 2.38 -9.01 1.76
N ASP A 63 2.86 -7.95 1.10
CA ASP A 63 3.64 -6.90 1.77
C ASP A 63 2.80 -6.16 2.80
N TYR A 64 1.54 -5.83 2.47
CA TYR A 64 0.61 -5.18 3.39
C TYR A 64 0.38 -6.01 4.64
N ASP A 65 0.08 -7.31 4.46
CA ASP A 65 -0.16 -8.23 5.57
C ASP A 65 1.09 -8.38 6.44
N HIS A 66 2.28 -8.48 5.82
CA HIS A 66 3.54 -8.52 6.53
C HIS A 66 3.76 -7.27 7.41
N TYR A 67 3.62 -6.06 6.86
CA TYR A 67 3.84 -4.83 7.62
C TYR A 67 2.78 -4.60 8.70
N LYS A 68 1.57 -5.09 8.48
CA LYS A 68 0.47 -4.99 9.45
C LYS A 68 0.76 -5.75 10.75
N GLU A 69 1.58 -6.80 10.70
CA GLU A 69 2.00 -7.55 11.90
C GLU A 69 2.81 -6.70 12.90
N PHE A 70 3.44 -5.62 12.43
CA PHE A 70 4.29 -4.75 13.24
C PHE A 70 3.58 -3.49 13.77
N VAL A 71 2.30 -3.29 13.42
CA VAL A 71 1.53 -2.14 13.86
C VAL A 71 1.10 -2.31 15.32
N ASP A 72 1.42 -1.32 16.16
CA ASP A 72 0.86 -1.27 17.51
C ASP A 72 -0.62 -0.83 17.45
N PRO A 73 -1.58 -1.64 17.91
CA PRO A 73 -3.01 -1.28 17.93
C PRO A 73 -3.33 -0.02 18.74
N LYS A 74 -2.43 0.39 19.65
CA LYS A 74 -2.57 1.59 20.48
C LYS A 74 -2.00 2.84 19.81
N PHE A 75 -1.28 2.68 18.70
CA PHE A 75 -0.73 3.80 17.96
C PHE A 75 -1.78 4.41 17.03
N ALA A 76 -2.27 5.59 17.39
CA ALA A 76 -3.23 6.33 16.57
C ALA A 76 -2.51 7.42 15.76
N LEU A 77 -2.33 7.20 14.46
CA LEU A 77 -1.90 8.23 13.52
C LEU A 77 -3.09 8.73 12.70
N ASP A 78 -3.34 10.04 12.78
CA ASP A 78 -4.29 10.73 11.92
C ASP A 78 -3.58 11.11 10.61
N LEU A 79 -3.71 10.25 9.59
CA LEU A 79 -3.09 10.44 8.28
C LEU A 79 -3.61 11.71 7.58
N ASP A 80 -4.87 12.07 7.78
CA ASP A 80 -5.45 13.29 7.21
C ASP A 80 -4.77 14.54 7.77
N LYS A 81 -4.52 14.58 9.09
CA LYS A 81 -3.75 15.67 9.70
C LYS A 81 -2.28 15.63 9.28
N TYR A 82 -1.69 14.45 9.13
CA TYR A 82 -0.31 14.30 8.68
C TYR A 82 -0.09 14.90 7.29
N TYR A 83 -0.94 14.56 6.32
CA TYR A 83 -0.83 15.05 4.94
C TYR A 83 -1.25 16.51 4.76
N ARG A 84 -2.18 17.02 5.57
CA ARG A 84 -2.61 18.44 5.52
C ARG A 84 -1.56 19.41 6.07
N GLY A 85 -0.47 18.89 6.63
CA GLY A 85 0.56 19.69 7.27
C GLY A 85 0.08 20.21 8.62
N ILE A 86 0.86 19.93 9.65
CA ILE A 86 0.84 20.71 10.88
C ILE A 86 1.13 22.16 10.48
N LYS A 87 0.16 23.06 10.69
CA LYS A 87 0.45 24.50 10.87
C LYS A 87 1.12 24.70 12.22
#